data_AF-A0A1J0PA88-F1
#
_entry.id   AF-A0A1J0PA88-F1
#
_cell.length_a   1.000
_cell.length_b   1.000
_cell.length_c   1.000
_cell.angle_alpha   90.00
_cell.angle_beta   90.00
_cell.angle_gamma   90.00
#
_symmetry.space_group_name_H-M   'P 1'
#
loop_
_entity.id
_entity.type
_entity.pdbx_description
1 polymer ?
#
loop_
_entity_poly.entity_id
_entity_poly.type
_entity_poly.pdbx_seq_one_letter_code
_entity_poly.pdbx_strand_id
1 'polypeptide(L)'
;MTSDRFDSDAFDQSYKEVELAYSESRFQKAFRQADALLKQQAPEEGDPRTQRLQLILGHIHLHGLQEPELAIPLYQTVLESGDSATYKELAEQGLALCQEALAARDMSEKPDLLAADQGVAPAMPWLDQPEALDPSPKADLRIEAVSVDELRPVATAEESELAQGLLRVVLG
;
A
#
# COMPACT_ATOMS: atom_id res chain seq x y z
N MET A 1 -39.18 -14.38 1.06
CA MET A 1 -37.94 -14.35 0.25
C MET A 1 -37.42 -12.92 0.26
N THR A 2 -36.84 -12.48 1.38
CA THR A 2 -36.41 -11.09 1.59
C THR A 2 -35.11 -10.98 2.39
N SER A 3 -34.74 -12.00 3.18
CA SER A 3 -33.54 -11.95 4.04
C SER A 3 -32.24 -11.68 3.28
N ASP A 4 -32.02 -12.38 2.17
CA ASP A 4 -30.79 -12.28 1.36
C ASP A 4 -30.44 -10.84 0.89
N ARG A 5 -31.46 -10.07 0.47
CA ARG A 5 -31.26 -8.69 0.02
C ARG A 5 -30.86 -7.75 1.17
N PHE A 6 -31.45 -7.93 2.36
CA PHE A 6 -31.13 -7.10 3.51
C PHE A 6 -29.73 -7.38 4.06
N ASP A 7 -29.29 -8.64 4.01
CA ASP A 7 -27.93 -9.02 4.40
C ASP A 7 -26.88 -8.42 3.43
N SER A 8 -27.15 -8.40 2.12
CA SER A 8 -26.28 -7.74 1.13
C SER A 8 -26.20 -6.22 1.32
N ASP A 9 -27.33 -5.53 1.56
CA ASP A 9 -27.34 -4.08 1.76
C ASP A 9 -26.54 -3.68 3.03
N ALA A 10 -26.65 -4.47 4.10
CA ALA A 10 -25.90 -4.26 5.35
C ALA A 10 -24.39 -4.48 5.16
N PHE A 11 -24.02 -5.49 4.36
CA PHE A 11 -22.63 -5.73 3.97
C PHE A 11 -22.06 -4.55 3.19
N ASP A 12 -22.76 -4.10 2.14
CA ASP A 12 -22.28 -3.01 1.29
C ASP A 12 -22.11 -1.70 2.08
N GLN A 13 -22.99 -1.45 3.05
CA GLN A 13 -22.84 -0.32 3.96
C GLN A 13 -21.60 -0.44 4.84
N SER A 14 -21.38 -1.62 5.43
CA SER A 14 -20.19 -1.89 6.27
C SER A 14 -18.89 -1.80 5.48
N TYR A 15 -18.91 -2.27 4.24
CA TYR A 15 -17.80 -2.19 3.31
C TYR A 15 -17.42 -0.73 2.99
N LYS A 16 -18.42 0.12 2.69
CA LYS A 16 -18.18 1.56 2.45
C LYS A 16 -17.57 2.26 3.66
N GLU A 17 -17.94 1.87 4.87
CA GLU A 17 -17.34 2.40 6.09
C GLU A 17 -15.86 2.01 6.24
N VAL A 18 -15.50 0.79 5.85
CA VAL A 18 -14.11 0.32 5.78
C VAL A 18 -13.32 1.15 4.79
N GLU A 19 -13.82 1.31 3.55
CA GLU A 19 -13.14 2.11 2.51
C GLU A 19 -12.96 3.57 2.93
N LEU A 20 -13.97 4.14 3.59
CA LEU A 20 -13.88 5.50 4.12
C LEU A 20 -12.80 5.59 5.21
N ALA A 21 -12.80 4.68 6.19
CA ALA A 21 -11.79 4.67 7.23
C ALA A 21 -10.37 4.45 6.67
N TYR A 22 -10.25 3.62 5.63
CA TYR A 22 -8.99 3.35 4.94
C TYR A 22 -8.48 4.58 4.18
N SER A 23 -9.34 5.25 3.41
CA SER A 23 -8.98 6.47 2.66
C SER A 23 -8.64 7.66 3.56
N GLU A 24 -9.19 7.71 4.78
CA GLU A 24 -8.81 8.68 5.82
C GLU A 24 -7.55 8.27 6.61
N SER A 25 -6.82 7.23 6.18
CA SER A 25 -5.65 6.65 6.85
C SER A 25 -5.90 6.21 8.30
N ARG A 26 -7.15 5.95 8.68
CA ARG A 26 -7.53 5.43 10.00
C ARG A 26 -7.35 3.91 10.04
N PHE A 27 -6.12 3.45 9.80
CA PHE A 27 -5.79 2.03 9.59
C PHE A 27 -6.27 1.10 10.70
N GLN A 28 -6.12 1.48 11.97
CA GLN A 28 -6.62 0.70 13.11
C GLN A 28 -8.16 0.53 13.10
N LYS A 29 -8.89 1.56 12.67
CA LYS A 29 -10.35 1.50 12.55
C LYS A 29 -10.75 0.63 11.35
N ALA A 30 -10.14 0.91 10.19
CA ALA A 30 -10.37 0.15 8.96
C ALA A 30 -10.06 -1.34 9.15
N PHE A 31 -8.95 -1.67 9.81
CA PHE A 31 -8.56 -3.03 10.17
C PHE A 31 -9.67 -3.74 10.95
N ARG A 32 -10.08 -3.16 12.09
CA ARG A 32 -11.09 -3.80 12.95
C ARG A 32 -12.42 -3.99 12.23
N GLN A 33 -12.83 -3.03 11.41
CA GLN A 33 -14.07 -3.13 10.65
C GLN A 33 -13.95 -4.19 9.53
N ALA A 34 -12.86 -4.20 8.79
CA ALA A 34 -12.63 -5.15 7.69
C ALA A 34 -12.46 -6.60 8.18
N ASP A 35 -11.67 -6.82 9.23
CA ASP A 35 -11.47 -8.14 9.86
C ASP A 35 -12.79 -8.68 10.44
N ALA A 36 -13.58 -7.82 11.11
CA ALA A 36 -14.89 -8.21 11.61
C ALA A 36 -15.86 -8.56 10.46
N LEU A 37 -15.81 -7.81 9.35
CA LEU A 37 -16.67 -8.03 8.20
C LEU A 37 -16.33 -9.34 7.48
N LEU A 38 -15.04 -9.64 7.30
CA LEU A 38 -14.58 -10.92 6.73
C LEU A 38 -14.93 -12.14 7.62
N LYS A 39 -15.03 -11.97 8.94
CA LYS A 39 -15.42 -13.06 9.85
C LYS A 39 -16.92 -13.32 9.89
N GLN A 40 -17.73 -12.29 9.61
CA GLN A 40 -19.18 -12.37 9.66
C GLN A 40 -19.78 -13.06 8.43
N GLN A 41 -19.11 -12.95 7.28
CA GLN A 41 -19.51 -13.61 6.06
C GLN A 41 -18.58 -14.81 5.86
N ALA A 42 -19.12 -16.01 5.60
CA ALA A 42 -18.27 -17.04 5.00
C ALA A 42 -17.82 -16.48 3.65
N PRO A 43 -16.51 -16.33 3.39
CA PRO A 43 -16.04 -15.81 2.12
C PRO A 43 -16.58 -16.72 1.02
N GLU A 44 -17.53 -16.22 0.22
CA GLU A 44 -17.92 -16.92 -0.99
C GLU A 44 -16.72 -16.89 -1.92
N GLU A 45 -16.29 -18.08 -2.34
CA GLU A 45 -15.10 -18.24 -3.17
C GLU A 45 -15.32 -17.48 -4.48
N GLY A 46 -14.46 -16.49 -4.76
CA GLY A 46 -14.58 -15.64 -5.93
C GLY A 46 -15.43 -14.37 -5.77
N ASP A 47 -16.02 -14.07 -4.60
CA ASP A 47 -16.73 -12.78 -4.42
C ASP A 47 -15.73 -11.61 -4.55
N PRO A 48 -15.89 -10.72 -5.54
CA PRO A 48 -15.02 -9.57 -5.74
C PRO A 48 -14.93 -8.66 -4.51
N ARG A 49 -15.97 -8.58 -3.68
CA ARG A 49 -15.95 -7.76 -2.46
C ARG A 49 -15.06 -8.35 -1.38
N THR A 50 -15.07 -9.68 -1.23
CA THR A 50 -14.16 -10.40 -0.34
C THR A 50 -12.71 -10.20 -0.77
N GLN A 51 -12.43 -10.32 -2.07
CA GLN A 51 -11.10 -10.08 -2.63
C GLN A 51 -10.62 -8.64 -2.38
N ARG A 52 -11.50 -7.64 -2.57
CA ARG A 52 -11.17 -6.25 -2.24
C ARG A 52 -10.89 -6.04 -0.75
N LEU A 53 -11.67 -6.65 0.14
CA LEU A 53 -11.41 -6.58 1.59
C LEU A 53 -10.06 -7.19 1.95
N GLN A 54 -9.69 -8.31 1.33
CA GLN A 54 -8.38 -8.94 1.52
C GLN A 54 -7.24 -8.03 1.04
N LEU A 55 -7.38 -7.37 -0.12
CA LEU A 55 -6.42 -6.38 -0.60
C LEU A 55 -6.26 -5.20 0.38
N ILE A 56 -7.37 -4.64 0.87
CA ILE A 56 -7.36 -3.54 1.85
C ILE A 56 -6.66 -3.98 3.14
N LEU A 57 -6.98 -5.17 3.68
CA LEU A 57 -6.35 -5.68 4.89
C LEU A 57 -4.85 -5.95 4.69
N GLY A 58 -4.45 -6.51 3.54
CA GLY A 58 -3.04 -6.73 3.21
C GLY A 58 -2.28 -5.41 3.22
N HIS A 59 -2.85 -4.37 2.59
CA HIS A 59 -2.25 -3.05 2.57
C HIS A 59 -2.17 -2.41 3.95
N ILE A 60 -3.21 -2.57 4.77
CA ILE A 60 -3.23 -2.10 6.15
C ILE A 60 -2.13 -2.77 6.97
N HIS A 61 -1.95 -4.09 6.86
CA HIS A 61 -0.86 -4.78 7.54
C HIS A 61 0.50 -4.28 7.08
N LEU A 62 0.72 -4.18 5.76
CA LEU A 62 1.99 -3.78 5.19
C LEU A 62 2.37 -2.33 5.56
N HIS A 63 1.47 -1.37 5.34
CA HIS A 63 1.78 0.07 5.44
C HIS A 63 1.27 0.72 6.73
N GLY A 64 0.13 0.27 7.25
CA GLY A 64 -0.48 0.84 8.45
C GLY A 64 0.06 0.26 9.74
N LEU A 65 0.34 -1.06 9.76
CA LEU A 65 0.78 -1.79 10.94
C LEU A 65 2.26 -2.22 10.87
N GLN A 66 2.90 -2.13 9.70
CA GLN A 66 4.27 -2.60 9.45
C GLN A 66 4.46 -4.11 9.75
N GLU A 67 3.44 -4.90 9.42
CA GLU A 67 3.36 -6.35 9.59
C GLU A 67 3.30 -7.06 8.22
N PRO A 68 4.36 -6.97 7.38
CA PRO A 68 4.39 -7.62 6.07
C PRO A 68 4.12 -9.13 6.13
N GLU A 69 4.48 -9.81 7.23
CA GLU A 69 4.22 -11.23 7.45
C GLU A 69 2.71 -11.56 7.47
N LEU A 70 1.89 -10.65 8.00
CA LEU A 70 0.45 -10.81 8.08
C LEU A 70 -0.26 -10.36 6.79
N ALA A 71 0.38 -9.52 5.99
CA ALA A 71 -0.13 -9.11 4.67
C ALA A 71 -0.02 -10.22 3.61
N ILE A 72 1.06 -11.01 3.64
CA ILE A 72 1.33 -12.10 2.68
C ILE A 72 0.15 -13.07 2.49
N PRO A 73 -0.41 -13.71 3.54
CA PRO A 73 -1.49 -14.68 3.34
C PRO A 73 -2.74 -14.04 2.72
N LEU A 74 -3.00 -12.76 2.98
CA LEU A 74 -4.15 -12.05 2.41
C LEU A 74 -4.00 -11.85 0.90
N TYR A 75 -2.80 -11.47 0.43
CA TYR A 75 -2.52 -11.37 -0.99
C TYR A 75 -2.51 -12.73 -1.68
N GLN A 76 -1.99 -13.77 -1.03
CA GLN A 76 -2.04 -15.14 -1.55
C GLN A 76 -3.47 -15.62 -1.76
N THR A 77 -4.38 -15.38 -0.81
CA THR A 77 -5.78 -15.76 -0.98
C THR A 77 -6.43 -15.05 -2.18
N VAL A 78 -6.10 -13.77 -2.44
CA VAL A 78 -6.61 -13.06 -3.62
C VAL A 78 -6.10 -13.70 -4.93
N LEU A 79 -4.87 -14.20 -4.95
CA LEU A 79 -4.33 -14.91 -6.12
C LEU A 79 -5.03 -16.25 -6.36
N GLU A 80 -5.31 -16.98 -5.28
CA GLU A 80 -5.93 -18.31 -5.32
C GLU A 80 -7.43 -18.23 -5.67
N SER A 81 -8.14 -17.27 -5.09
CA SER A 81 -9.59 -17.12 -5.26
C SER A 81 -9.98 -16.17 -6.40
N GLY A 82 -9.03 -15.53 -7.05
CA GLY A 82 -9.26 -14.45 -8.02
C GLY A 82 -9.74 -14.90 -9.40
N ASP A 83 -10.85 -14.34 -9.89
CA ASP A 83 -11.18 -14.32 -11.33
C ASP A 83 -10.74 -13.02 -12.02
N SER A 84 -10.60 -11.93 -11.25
CA SER A 84 -10.17 -10.62 -11.77
C SER A 84 -8.65 -10.57 -11.96
N ALA A 85 -8.21 -10.33 -13.21
CA ALA A 85 -6.80 -10.12 -13.53
C ALA A 85 -6.21 -8.93 -12.75
N THR A 86 -6.99 -7.85 -12.59
CA THR A 86 -6.55 -6.63 -11.88
C THR A 86 -6.25 -6.90 -10.41
N TYR A 87 -7.07 -7.69 -9.71
CA TYR A 87 -6.79 -8.00 -8.31
C TYR A 87 -5.60 -8.94 -8.14
N LYS A 88 -5.38 -9.84 -9.10
CA LYS A 88 -4.18 -10.67 -9.11
C LYS A 88 -2.93 -9.81 -9.26
N GLU A 89 -2.91 -8.90 -10.22
CA GLU A 89 -1.79 -7.97 -10.42
C GLU A 89 -1.53 -7.14 -9.16
N LEU A 90 -2.57 -6.64 -8.48
CA LEU A 90 -2.42 -5.89 -7.23
C LEU A 90 -1.89 -6.76 -6.08
N ALA A 91 -2.34 -8.01 -5.99
CA ALA A 91 -1.85 -8.95 -4.99
C ALA A 91 -0.38 -9.34 -5.22
N GLU A 92 0.03 -9.57 -6.47
CA GLU A 92 1.43 -9.82 -6.84
C GLU A 92 2.33 -8.65 -6.46
N GLN A 93 1.89 -7.42 -6.74
CA GLN A 93 2.60 -6.21 -6.33
C GLN A 93 2.72 -6.12 -4.79
N GLY A 94 1.61 -6.37 -4.08
CA GLY A 94 1.61 -6.40 -2.62
C GLY A 94 2.59 -7.42 -2.04
N LEU A 95 2.68 -8.62 -2.64
CA LEU A 95 3.63 -9.65 -2.23
C LEU A 95 5.08 -9.24 -2.47
N ALA A 96 5.38 -8.62 -3.61
CA ALA A 96 6.72 -8.10 -3.88
C ALA A 96 7.14 -7.06 -2.82
N LEU A 97 6.24 -6.11 -2.51
CA LEU A 97 6.49 -5.10 -1.47
C LEU A 97 6.67 -5.73 -0.07
N CYS A 98 5.93 -6.80 0.26
CA CYS A 98 6.14 -7.52 1.51
C CYS A 98 7.54 -8.13 1.59
N GLN A 99 8.03 -8.73 0.50
CA GLN A 99 9.37 -9.31 0.44
C GLN A 99 10.46 -8.24 0.60
N GLU A 100 10.29 -7.09 -0.05
CA GLU A 100 11.18 -5.94 0.10
C GLU A 100 11.21 -5.42 1.54
N ALA A 101 10.04 -5.28 2.17
CA ALA A 101 9.92 -4.82 3.55
C ALA A 101 10.59 -5.79 4.54
N LEU A 102 10.45 -7.10 4.33
CA LEU A 102 11.11 -8.13 5.14
C LEU A 102 12.64 -8.10 4.96
N ALA A 103 13.12 -8.02 3.72
CA ALA A 103 14.55 -7.93 3.43
C ALA A 103 15.18 -6.67 4.06
N ALA A 104 14.47 -5.53 4.03
CA ALA A 104 14.92 -4.29 4.66
C ALA A 104 15.00 -4.43 6.20
N ARG A 105 14.04 -5.13 6.83
CA ARG A 105 14.06 -5.40 8.27
C ARG A 105 15.26 -6.28 8.67
N ASP A 106 15.50 -7.35 7.92
CA ASP A 106 16.64 -8.25 8.16
C ASP A 106 18.00 -7.54 8.04
N MET A 107 18.13 -6.59 7.11
CA MET A 107 19.36 -5.79 6.98
C MET A 107 19.54 -4.79 8.14
N SER A 108 18.46 -4.30 8.74
CA SER A 108 18.50 -3.38 9.87
C SER A 108 18.79 -4.08 11.21
N GLU A 109 18.43 -5.35 11.35
CA GLU A 109 18.61 -6.12 12.59
C GLU A 109 19.96 -6.82 12.70
N LYS A 110 20.80 -6.79 11.66
CA LYS A 110 22.16 -7.34 11.72
C LYS A 110 23.00 -6.50 12.69
N PRO A 111 23.38 -7.01 13.88
CA PRO A 111 24.21 -6.25 14.79
C PRO A 111 25.61 -6.16 14.17
N ASP A 112 26.14 -4.94 14.12
CA ASP A 112 27.54 -4.66 13.86
C ASP A 112 28.40 -5.32 14.95
N LEU A 113 28.72 -6.61 14.76
CA LEU A 113 29.61 -7.38 15.62
C LEU A 113 31.09 -7.24 15.20
N LEU A 114 31.47 -6.15 14.52
CA LEU A 114 32.86 -5.92 14.13
C LEU A 114 33.47 -4.61 14.65
N ALA A 115 32.75 -3.79 15.41
CA ALA A 115 33.31 -2.60 16.04
C ALA A 115 33.86 -2.84 17.46
N ALA A 116 34.80 -3.78 17.61
CA ALA A 116 35.59 -3.91 18.84
C ALA A 116 36.97 -4.54 18.61
N ASP A 117 37.88 -3.81 17.96
CA ASP A 117 39.32 -3.89 18.30
C ASP A 117 40.04 -2.57 17.95
N GLN A 118 40.16 -1.74 18.98
CA GLN A 118 41.19 -0.74 19.33
C GLN A 118 42.10 -0.14 18.24
N GLY A 119 42.18 1.20 18.18
CA GLY A 119 43.32 1.87 17.54
C GLY A 119 43.30 3.39 17.43
N VAL A 120 43.38 4.09 18.58
CA VAL A 120 44.06 5.40 18.75
C VAL A 120 43.71 6.53 17.75
N ALA A 121 42.93 7.52 18.20
CA ALA A 121 42.96 8.87 17.61
C ALA A 121 44.34 9.51 17.84
N PRO A 122 44.81 10.34 16.88
CA PRO A 122 44.93 11.74 17.25
C PRO A 122 44.49 12.73 16.15
N ALA A 123 43.89 13.82 16.64
CA ALA A 123 43.97 15.21 16.19
C ALA A 123 44.09 15.52 14.67
N MET A 124 43.11 16.25 14.14
CA MET A 124 43.23 17.06 12.92
C MET A 124 44.34 18.11 13.07
N PRO A 125 45.18 18.36 12.05
CA PRO A 125 45.48 19.75 11.65
C PRO A 125 46.05 19.89 10.20
N TRP A 126 45.28 19.63 9.15
CA TRP A 126 45.72 20.00 7.79
C TRP A 126 44.66 20.83 7.06
N LEU A 127 44.98 22.13 7.00
CA LEU A 127 44.80 23.07 5.89
C LEU A 127 43.36 23.34 5.40
N ASP A 128 42.76 24.51 5.68
CA ASP A 128 43.09 25.83 5.07
C ASP A 128 43.26 25.70 3.53
N GLN A 129 42.49 26.35 2.65
CA GLN A 129 41.77 27.62 2.73
C GLN A 129 40.97 27.86 1.40
N PRO A 130 40.33 29.03 1.17
CA PRO A 130 38.98 29.16 0.63
C PRO A 130 38.94 29.41 -0.89
N GLU A 131 37.77 29.25 -1.52
CA GLU A 131 37.47 30.05 -2.70
C GLU A 131 35.95 30.32 -2.75
N ALA A 132 35.61 31.60 -2.63
CA ALA A 132 34.26 32.11 -2.80
C ALA A 132 33.82 31.96 -4.26
N LEU A 133 32.53 31.71 -4.49
CA LEU A 133 31.79 32.14 -5.68
C LEU A 133 30.28 31.94 -5.43
N ASP A 134 29.61 33.01 -5.02
CA ASP A 134 28.22 33.27 -5.43
C ASP A 134 28.19 33.49 -6.96
N PRO A 135 27.07 33.27 -7.70
CA PRO A 135 25.70 33.54 -7.26
C PRO A 135 24.60 32.53 -7.67
N SER A 136 23.43 32.70 -7.06
CA SER A 136 22.12 32.15 -7.47
C SER A 136 21.80 32.33 -8.96
N PRO A 137 20.93 31.46 -9.51
CA PRO A 137 19.65 31.99 -10.00
C PRO A 137 18.43 31.14 -9.61
N LYS A 138 17.34 31.86 -9.33
CA LYS A 138 15.97 31.36 -9.22
C LYS A 138 15.56 30.69 -10.53
N ALA A 139 15.10 29.44 -10.47
CA ALA A 139 14.39 28.80 -11.56
C ALA A 139 12.90 28.81 -11.25
N ASP A 140 12.22 29.74 -11.93
CA ASP A 140 10.78 29.74 -12.22
C ASP A 140 10.38 28.39 -12.83
N LEU A 141 9.51 27.63 -12.18
CA LEU A 141 8.81 26.49 -12.77
C LEU A 141 7.36 26.89 -13.03
N ARG A 142 7.17 27.42 -14.24
CA ARG A 142 5.89 27.65 -14.91
C ARG A 142 5.22 26.30 -15.16
N ILE A 143 4.11 26.03 -14.49
CA ILE A 143 3.23 24.89 -14.78
C ILE A 143 2.36 25.28 -15.99
N GLU A 144 2.60 24.66 -17.14
CA GLU A 144 1.66 24.70 -18.27
C GLU A 144 0.77 23.46 -18.26
N ALA A 145 -0.51 23.73 -18.44
CA ALA A 145 -1.60 22.77 -18.38
C ALA A 145 -1.71 21.93 -19.67
N VAL A 146 -2.05 20.66 -19.43
CA VAL A 146 -2.95 19.76 -20.19
C VAL A 146 -2.95 19.78 -21.72
N SER A 147 -2.89 18.59 -22.31
CA SER A 147 -3.75 18.23 -23.45
C SER A 147 -4.10 16.75 -23.36
N VAL A 148 -5.40 16.50 -23.32
CA VAL A 148 -6.08 15.21 -23.35
C VAL A 148 -6.47 14.93 -24.80
N ASP A 149 -5.98 13.82 -25.33
CA ASP A 149 -6.45 13.11 -26.53
C ASP A 149 -5.60 11.82 -26.58
N GLU A 150 -6.06 10.59 -26.76
CA GLU A 150 -7.18 10.05 -27.51
C GLU A 150 -7.35 8.56 -27.09
N LEU A 151 -8.59 8.06 -27.15
CA LEU A 151 -9.03 6.67 -27.44
C LEU A 151 -8.89 5.51 -26.41
N ARG A 152 -10.09 5.07 -26.00
CA ARG A 152 -10.56 3.85 -25.31
C ARG A 152 -9.91 2.50 -25.74
N PRO A 153 -10.00 1.47 -24.87
CA PRO A 153 -11.18 0.57 -24.94
C PRO A 153 -11.96 0.51 -23.63
N VAL A 154 -13.22 0.13 -23.76
CA VAL A 154 -14.22 0.00 -22.69
C VAL A 154 -13.89 -1.17 -21.75
N ALA A 155 -13.01 -0.93 -20.78
CA ALA A 155 -13.14 -1.60 -19.48
C ALA A 155 -14.18 -0.79 -18.69
N THR A 156 -15.11 -1.46 -18.04
CA THR A 156 -16.09 -0.90 -17.10
C THR A 156 -15.44 0.21 -16.27
N ALA A 157 -15.79 1.47 -16.57
CA ALA A 157 -15.10 2.65 -16.01
C ALA A 157 -15.12 2.66 -14.47
N GLU A 158 -16.09 1.99 -13.86
CA GLU A 158 -16.20 1.84 -12.41
C GLU A 158 -15.12 0.92 -11.81
N GLU A 159 -14.67 -0.13 -12.50
CA GLU A 159 -13.56 -0.96 -12.01
C GLU A 159 -12.22 -0.24 -12.11
N SER A 160 -12.02 0.56 -13.17
CA SER A 160 -10.83 1.38 -13.32
C SER A 160 -10.79 2.53 -12.32
N GLU A 161 -11.90 3.21 -12.02
CA GLU A 161 -11.90 4.28 -11.01
C GLU A 161 -11.73 3.74 -9.59
N LEU A 162 -12.25 2.56 -9.27
CA LEU A 162 -12.07 1.94 -7.96
C LEU A 162 -10.66 1.38 -7.78
N ALA A 163 -10.08 0.76 -8.82
CA ALA A 163 -8.67 0.38 -8.82
C ALA A 163 -7.75 1.61 -8.77
N GLN A 164 -8.10 2.70 -9.48
CA GLN A 164 -7.37 3.97 -9.42
C GLN A 164 -7.53 4.68 -8.08
N GLY A 165 -8.67 4.55 -7.40
CA GLY A 165 -8.89 5.02 -6.03
C GLY A 165 -8.01 4.27 -5.03
N LEU A 166 -7.90 2.95 -5.17
CA LEU A 166 -6.98 2.13 -4.38
C LEU A 166 -5.51 2.51 -4.68
N LEU A 167 -5.14 2.65 -5.96
CA LEU A 167 -3.79 3.01 -6.43
C LEU A 167 -3.38 4.43 -6.04
N ARG A 168 -4.29 5.41 -6.01
CA ARG A 168 -3.98 6.80 -5.64
C ARG A 168 -3.64 6.95 -4.16
N VAL A 169 -4.11 6.03 -3.31
CA VAL A 169 -3.71 5.94 -1.90
C VAL A 169 -2.38 5.19 -1.73
N VAL A 170 -2.03 4.30 -2.66
CA VAL A 170 -0.82 3.46 -2.60
C VAL A 170 0.43 4.19 -3.13
N LEU A 171 0.28 5.16 -4.04
CA LEU A 171 1.40 5.83 -4.76
C LEU A 171 1.43 7.37 -4.63
N GLY A 172 0.65 7.95 -3.71
CA GLY A 172 0.60 9.39 -3.42
C GLY A 172 1.54 9.81 -2.31
#